data_AF-A0A959C8G2-F1
#
_entry.id   AF-A0A959C8G2-F1
#
_cell.length_a   1.000
_cell.length_b   1.000
_cell.length_c   1.000
_cell.angle_alpha   90.00
_cell.angle_beta   90.00
_cell.angle_gamma   90.00
#
_symmetry.space_group_name_H-M   'P 1'
#
loop_
_entity.id
_entity.type
_entity.pdbx_description
1 polymer ?
#
loop_
_entity_poly.entity_id
_entity_poly.type
_entity_poly.pdbx_seq_one_letter_code
_entity_poly.pdbx_strand_id
1 'polypeptide(L)' 'MNELVVHLNRNKKSQFQSRLNDLLKEKNLTDEMVFSFDSGESSYFIITVDSEIGEELLKDFKLFKEIDGVFLRPSTEPPI' A
#
# COMPACT_ATOMS: atom_id res chain seq x y z
N MET A 1 2.63 -3.69 -14.95
CA MET A 1 2.90 -3.63 -13.51
C MET A 1 2.39 -2.30 -12.99
N ASN A 2 1.72 -2.32 -11.85
CA ASN A 2 1.17 -1.15 -11.18
C ASN A 2 1.81 -0.98 -9.80
N GLU A 3 1.79 0.25 -9.29
CA GLU A 3 2.17 0.59 -7.94
C GLU A 3 0.93 1.06 -7.17
N LEU A 4 0.62 0.36 -6.09
CA LEU A 4 -0.40 0.77 -5.16
C LEU A 4 0.25 1.63 -4.08
N VAL A 5 -0.11 2.90 -4.05
CA VAL A 5 0.41 3.87 -3.10
C VAL A 5 -0.60 4.05 -1.98
N VAL A 6 -0.16 3.81 -0.76
CA VAL A 6 -0.94 3.97 0.47
C VAL A 6 -0.31 5.06 1.32
N HIS A 7 -1.13 6.00 1.75
CA HIS A 7 -0.79 7.11 2.63
C HIS A 7 -1.61 7.04 3.91
N LEU A 8 -0.94 7.19 5.05
CA LEU A 8 -1.57 7.19 6.36
C LEU A 8 -0.74 7.95 7.39
N ASN A 9 -1.38 8.39 8.47
CA ASN A 9 -0.73 9.01 9.60
C ASN A 9 0.23 8.03 10.27
N ARG A 10 1.47 8.46 10.54
CA ARG A 10 2.55 7.65 11.11
C ARG A 10 2.16 6.92 12.40
N ASN A 11 1.26 7.47 13.21
CA ASN A 11 0.78 6.83 14.43
C ASN A 11 -0.02 5.54 14.16
N LYS A 12 -0.57 5.41 12.96
CA LYS A 12 -1.33 4.23 12.49
C LYS A 12 -0.44 3.22 11.74
N LYS A 13 0.84 3.54 11.50
CA LYS A 13 1.78 2.71 10.72
C LYS A 13 1.86 1.27 11.20
N SER A 14 2.07 1.06 12.50
CA SER A 14 2.21 -0.30 13.05
C SER A 14 0.95 -1.14 12.88
N GLN A 15 -0.23 -0.52 13.02
CA GLN A 15 -1.52 -1.20 12.83
C GLN A 15 -1.70 -1.60 11.35
N PHE A 16 -1.41 -0.66 10.45
CA PHE A 16 -1.53 -0.91 9.02
C PHE A 16 -0.53 -1.95 8.56
N GLN A 17 0.73 -1.89 9.00
CA GLN A 17 1.77 -2.84 8.63
C GLN A 17 1.43 -4.27 9.07
N SER A 18 0.82 -4.45 10.24
CA SER A 18 0.32 -5.77 10.65
C SER A 18 -0.74 -6.30 9.68
N ARG A 19 -1.73 -5.48 9.32
CA ARG A 19 -2.80 -5.86 8.39
C ARG A 19 -2.29 -6.11 6.97
N LEU A 20 -1.35 -5.28 6.52
CA LEU A 20 -0.69 -5.44 5.25
C LEU A 20 0.01 -6.80 5.19
N ASN A 21 0.78 -7.15 6.23
CA ASN A 21 1.48 -8.44 6.28
C ASN A 21 0.51 -9.64 6.25
N ASP A 22 -0.65 -9.53 6.90
CA ASP A 22 -1.67 -10.58 6.85
C ASP A 22 -2.28 -10.70 5.44
N LEU A 23 -2.60 -9.57 4.79
CA LEU A 23 -3.10 -9.54 3.41
C LEU A 23 -2.09 -10.08 2.39
N LEU A 24 -0.81 -9.71 2.53
CA LEU A 24 0.25 -10.23 1.68
C LEU A 24 0.36 -11.75 1.79
N LYS A 25 0.25 -12.30 3.01
CA LYS A 25 0.22 -13.76 3.22
C LYS A 25 -1.01 -14.41 2.61
N GLU A 26 -2.19 -13.83 2.78
CA GLU A 26 -3.44 -14.35 2.18
C GLU A 26 -3.37 -14.38 0.64
N LYS A 27 -2.76 -13.35 0.04
CA LYS A 27 -2.60 -13.22 -1.42
C LYS A 27 -1.33 -13.90 -1.95
N ASN A 28 -0.54 -14.56 -1.09
CA ASN A 28 0.74 -15.18 -1.42
C ASN A 28 1.76 -14.22 -2.10
N LEU A 29 1.74 -12.96 -1.68
CA LEU A 29 2.65 -11.88 -2.10
C LEU A 29 3.86 -11.79 -1.16
N THR A 30 5.02 -11.42 -1.69
CA THR A 30 6.26 -11.29 -0.91
C THR A 30 6.49 -9.86 -0.43
N ASP A 31 7.13 -9.72 0.74
CA ASP A 31 7.47 -8.42 1.35
C ASP A 31 8.43 -7.60 0.46
N GLU A 32 9.20 -8.26 -0.41
CA GLU A 32 10.10 -7.62 -1.39
C GLU A 32 9.38 -6.68 -2.36
N MET A 33 8.05 -6.83 -2.50
CA MET A 33 7.23 -5.98 -3.35
C MET A 33 6.79 -4.69 -2.65
N VAL A 34 7.09 -4.53 -1.35
CA VAL A 34 6.66 -3.39 -0.52
C VAL A 34 7.82 -2.49 -0.17
N PHE A 35 7.74 -1.24 -0.59
CA PHE A 35 8.61 -0.17 -0.14
C PHE A 35 7.86 0.76 0.81
N SER A 36 8.44 1.11 1.96
CA SER A 36 7.81 2.07 2.87
C SER A 36 8.78 3.14 3.34
N PHE A 37 8.28 4.35 3.51
CA PHE A 37 9.04 5.48 4.02
C PHE A 37 8.16 6.43 4.85
N ASP A 38 8.80 7.14 5.77
CA ASP A 38 8.13 8.11 6.63
C ASP A 38 8.54 9.53 6.21
N SER A 39 7.57 10.45 6.19
CA SER A 39 7.79 11.87 5.93
C SER A 39 6.98 12.71 6.92
N GLY A 40 7.66 13.26 7.93
CA GLY A 40 7.03 13.99 9.02
C GLY A 40 6.05 13.13 9.82
N GLU A 41 4.78 13.55 9.84
CA GLU A 41 3.68 12.82 10.49
C GLU A 41 3.00 11.81 9.56
N SER A 42 3.46 11.67 8.31
CA SER A 42 2.92 10.75 7.32
C SER A 42 3.82 9.54 7.12
N SER A 43 3.20 8.41 6.80
CA SER A 43 3.85 7.19 6.34
C SER A 43 3.27 6.81 4.98
N TYR A 44 4.16 6.39 4.09
CA TYR A 44 3.83 5.97 2.74
C TYR A 44 4.27 4.52 2.54
N PHE A 45 3.41 3.74 1.90
CA PHE A 45 3.68 2.38 1.45
C PHE A 45 3.44 2.32 -0.05
N ILE A 46 4.41 1.81 -0.78
CA ILE A 46 4.37 1.58 -2.22
C ILE A 46 4.46 0.07 -2.41
N ILE A 47 3.42 -0.51 -2.99
CA ILE A 47 3.31 -1.96 -3.19
C ILE A 47 3.29 -2.21 -4.68
N THR A 48 4.31 -2.88 -5.19
CA THR A 48 4.40 -3.25 -6.61
C THR A 48 3.56 -4.48 -6.84
N VAL A 49 2.54 -4.40 -7.68
CA VAL A 49 1.58 -5.49 -7.92
C VAL A 49 1.13 -5.53 -9.37
N ASP A 50 0.61 -6.67 -9.80
CA ASP A 50 -0.11 -6.77 -11.06
C ASP A 50 -1.40 -5.96 -11.04
N SER A 51 -1.89 -5.57 -12.21
CA SER A 51 -3.04 -4.67 -12.32
C SER A 51 -4.30 -5.24 -11.65
N GLU A 52 -4.56 -6.54 -11.81
CA GLU A 52 -5.71 -7.22 -11.21
C GLU A 52 -5.65 -7.21 -9.68
N ILE A 53 -4.49 -7.59 -9.13
CA ILE A 53 -4.23 -7.62 -7.68
C ILE A 53 -4.27 -6.21 -7.09
N GLY A 54 -3.72 -5.23 -7.79
CA GLY A 54 -3.72 -3.83 -7.36
C GLY A 54 -5.12 -3.23 -7.27
N GLU A 55 -6.04 -3.59 -8.17
CA GLU A 55 -7.43 -3.16 -8.07
C GLU A 55 -8.19 -3.83 -6.92
N GLU A 56 -7.91 -5.10 -6.64
CA GLU A 56 -8.46 -5.79 -5.47
C GLU A 56 -7.99 -5.12 -4.17
N LEU A 57 -6.67 -4.97 -3.99
CA LEU A 57 -6.09 -4.35 -2.80
C LEU A 57 -6.53 -2.89 -2.63
N LEU A 58 -6.70 -2.14 -3.73
CA LEU A 58 -7.25 -0.79 -3.69
C LEU A 58 -8.65 -0.74 -3.07
N LYS A 59 -9.51 -1.73 -3.39
CA LYS A 59 -10.86 -1.82 -2.82
C LYS A 59 -10.79 -2.16 -1.34
N ASP A 60 -9.94 -3.11 -0.95
CA ASP A 60 -9.77 -3.51 0.44
C ASP A 60 -9.22 -2.37 1.30
N PHE A 61 -8.21 -1.67 0.82
CA PHE A 61 -7.61 -0.52 1.51
C PHE A 61 -8.56 0.67 1.63
N LYS A 62 -9.45 0.90 0.66
CA LYS A 62 -10.49 1.93 0.81
C LYS A 62 -11.44 1.66 1.98
N LEU A 63 -11.56 0.42 2.45
CA LEU A 63 -12.37 0.06 3.61
C LEU A 63 -11.62 0.30 4.94
N PHE A 64 -10.31 0.48 4.90
CA PHE A 64 -9.50 0.67 6.10
C PHE A 64 -9.55 2.11 6.56
N LYS A 65 -10.23 2.35 7.70
CA LYS A 65 -10.35 3.67 8.33
C LYS A 65 -9.03 4.31 8.77
N GLU A 66 -7.97 3.51 8.81
CA GLU A 66 -6.63 3.99 9.18
C GLU A 66 -5.88 4.64 8.01
N ILE A 67 -6.29 4.37 6.77
CA ILE A 67 -5.69 4.92 5.57
C ILE A 67 -6.28 6.31 5.30
N ASP A 68 -5.40 7.29 5.14
CA ASP A 68 -5.82 8.67 4.85
C ASP A 68 -5.93 8.87 3.32
N GLY A 69 -5.17 8.12 2.51
CA GLY A 69 -5.30 8.09 1.06
C GLY A 69 -4.74 6.81 0.43
N VAL A 70 -5.40 6.33 -0.63
CA VAL A 70 -4.92 5.18 -1.42
C VAL A 70 -5.22 5.39 -2.90
N PHE A 71 -4.23 5.13 -3.76
CA PHE A 71 -4.39 5.20 -5.20
C PHE A 71 -3.49 4.20 -5.92
N LEU A 72 -3.96 3.73 -7.06
CA LEU A 72 -3.21 2.84 -7.95
C LEU A 72 -2.64 3.70 -9.08
N ARG A 73 -1.33 3.63 -9.29
CA ARG A 73 -0.65 4.27 -10.42
C ARG A 73 0.06 3.21 -11.28
N PRO A 74 0.16 3.39 -12.60
CA PRO A 74 0.96 2.52 -13.44
C PRO A 74 2.46 2.73 -13.13
N SER A 75 3.23 1.64 -12.97
CA SER A 75 4.69 1.71 -12.64
C SER A 75 5.54 2.37 -13.73
N THR A 76 4.95 2.67 -14.88
CA THR A 76 5.59 3.32 -16.03
C THR A 76 5.58 4.84 -15.94
N GLU A 77 4.85 5.44 -14.98
CA GLU A 77 4.87 6.89 -14.77
C GLU A 77 6.02 7.28 -13.83
N PRO A 78 6.84 8.28 -14.20
CA PRO A 78 7.91 8.76 -13.34
C PRO A 78 7.33 9.32 -12.02
N PRO A 79 8.06 9.20 -10.89
CA PRO A 79 7.63 9.81 -9.64
C PRO A 79 7.48 11.33 -9.82
N ILE A 80 6.28 11.85 -9.46
CA ILE A 80 5.92 13.27 -9.47
C ILE A 80 6.62 14.00 -8.32
#